data_AF-A0A4S4D354-F1
#
_entry.id   AF-A0A4S4D354-F1
#
_cell.length_a   1.000
_cell.length_b   1.000
_cell.length_c   1.000
_cell.angle_alpha   90.00
_cell.angle_beta   90.00
_cell.angle_gamma   90.00
#
_symmetry.space_group_name_H-M   'P 1'
#
loop_
_entity.id
_entity.type
_entity.pdbx_description
1 polymer ?
#
loop_
_entity_poly.entity_id
_entity_poly.type
_entity_poly.pdbx_seq_one_letter_code
_entity_poly.pdbx_strand_id
1 'polypeptide(L)'
;MSSPSPSSAAAGSNISTTYINSPLPRRFYTAISINSNSLSLLSLSSQIFASILTCSSASVLHRREFDEFLKWFYGFEMDMAMAFYDALISIGGKVVELLVEPVGRQFDYVFYRVKYIEDLRDQVNKLEAQRNDVLDSIDAAKRNRGEILEIVKNWIDEVNGFILEAKEFLEGGTNVNQKCFNGWFADLVTRRRLGKAAKNKAEEAKKLQKDGNFPSVSNPAAPLGIESKPSEQLVPYASRVLAMTNVMKALSDDNINFIGIHGIGGVGKTTLVTEIAKKAKSDKLFDDTVMAVVSQNPDIKKIQGQIASWLGFTELNNKENEIERATMLCAKLKDVKKILVILDDVWAKLNLADVGIPFGNDHPGCKIVITTRREQVCRTMGNEWEKTKIVWLDVLPEQDSWDLFGKNVGDVVASSPLNDVAREVCKECGGLPIAVVTVAKAMKGKSNLEEWKNAAQELKKSVPTNIEGVDQLVYKSLRLSYDYCWIISCELPLENPLSPPNGSGSPTLPTPLESGRG
;
A
#
# COMPACT_ATOMS: atom_id res chain seq x y z
N MET A 1 62.80 -25.34 -7.09
CA MET A 1 63.75 -26.17 -7.86
C MET A 1 62.95 -26.83 -8.96
N SER A 2 63.14 -26.64 -10.26
CA SER A 2 64.08 -25.83 -11.02
C SER A 2 63.47 -25.73 -12.42
N SER A 3 63.58 -24.57 -13.06
CA SER A 3 63.44 -24.44 -14.52
C SER A 3 64.45 -25.37 -15.23
N PRO A 4 64.26 -25.65 -16.52
CA PRO A 4 64.96 -24.79 -17.49
C PRO A 4 64.19 -24.55 -18.82
N SER A 5 64.65 -23.51 -19.49
CA SER A 5 64.52 -23.22 -20.94
C SER A 5 65.97 -23.18 -21.50
N PRO A 6 66.26 -22.73 -22.73
CA PRO A 6 65.69 -22.96 -24.07
C PRO A 6 66.80 -23.26 -25.13
N SER A 7 66.47 -23.45 -26.41
CA SER A 7 67.29 -23.11 -27.62
C SER A 7 66.71 -23.80 -28.87
N SER A 8 66.89 -23.40 -30.14
CA SER A 8 67.02 -22.12 -30.86
C SER A 8 67.27 -22.46 -32.35
N ALA A 9 66.76 -21.64 -33.29
CA ALA A 9 67.27 -21.43 -34.68
C ALA A 9 67.12 -22.62 -35.67
N ALA A 10 67.05 -22.51 -37.01
CA ALA A 10 67.10 -21.45 -38.04
C ALA A 10 66.58 -22.10 -39.35
N ALA A 11 65.79 -21.40 -40.18
CA ALA A 11 66.17 -20.85 -41.50
C ALA A 11 66.86 -21.80 -42.50
N GLY A 12 66.27 -21.96 -43.69
CA GLY A 12 66.91 -22.63 -44.83
C GLY A 12 65.98 -22.77 -46.03
N SER A 13 65.95 -21.74 -46.87
CA SER A 13 65.25 -21.69 -48.15
C SER A 13 66.14 -22.19 -49.30
N ASN A 14 65.45 -22.57 -50.39
CA ASN A 14 65.80 -22.34 -51.80
C ASN A 14 66.55 -23.41 -52.64
N ILE A 15 66.11 -23.45 -53.93
CA ILE A 15 66.81 -23.80 -55.19
C ILE A 15 66.87 -25.30 -55.50
N SER A 16 66.64 -25.82 -56.72
CA SER A 16 66.21 -25.33 -58.05
C SER A 16 65.86 -26.56 -58.90
N THR A 17 64.79 -26.55 -59.69
CA THR A 17 64.79 -26.28 -61.15
C THR A 17 65.65 -27.21 -62.00
N THR A 18 65.00 -28.10 -62.77
CA THR A 18 65.50 -28.65 -64.05
C THR A 18 64.27 -29.07 -64.88
N TYR A 19 63.71 -28.22 -65.76
CA TYR A 19 64.03 -27.92 -67.17
C TYR A 19 63.62 -28.97 -68.24
N ILE A 20 62.67 -28.53 -69.10
CA ILE A 20 62.42 -28.75 -70.56
C ILE A 20 62.01 -30.15 -71.08
N ASN A 21 60.74 -30.28 -71.52
CA ASN A 21 60.36 -30.26 -72.95
C ASN A 21 58.85 -30.50 -73.19
N SER A 22 58.23 -29.52 -73.82
CA SER A 22 56.84 -29.45 -74.30
C SER A 22 56.56 -30.36 -75.52
N PRO A 23 55.28 -30.57 -75.88
CA PRO A 23 54.72 -29.72 -76.94
C PRO A 23 53.29 -29.23 -76.67
N LEU A 24 53.01 -27.99 -77.10
CA LEU A 24 51.67 -27.37 -77.20
C LEU A 24 50.87 -27.96 -78.37
N PRO A 25 49.53 -27.80 -78.36
CA PRO A 25 48.96 -26.84 -79.32
C PRO A 25 47.96 -25.83 -78.72
N ARG A 26 48.01 -24.63 -79.30
CA ARG A 26 47.30 -23.40 -78.96
C ARG A 26 45.80 -23.45 -79.31
N ARG A 27 44.92 -23.25 -78.32
CA ARG A 27 43.71 -22.40 -78.40
C ARG A 27 43.43 -21.81 -77.01
N PHE A 28 44.29 -20.87 -76.63
CA PHE A 28 44.24 -20.08 -75.38
C PHE A 28 44.20 -18.57 -75.69
N TYR A 29 43.51 -18.19 -76.77
CA TYR A 29 43.30 -16.78 -77.15
C TYR A 29 41.82 -16.50 -77.38
N THR A 30 41.04 -16.48 -76.30
CA THR A 30 39.82 -15.65 -76.16
C THR A 30 39.40 -15.61 -74.69
N ALA A 31 40.18 -14.93 -73.87
CA ALA A 31 39.81 -14.60 -72.49
C ALA A 31 40.28 -13.17 -72.14
N ILE A 32 39.94 -12.18 -72.97
CA ILE A 32 39.92 -10.77 -72.58
C ILE A 32 38.77 -10.08 -73.33
N SER A 33 37.60 -10.08 -72.71
CA SER A 33 36.61 -9.01 -72.84
C SER A 33 35.87 -8.96 -71.51
N ILE A 34 36.60 -8.50 -70.48
CA ILE A 34 35.97 -8.05 -69.25
C ILE A 34 35.35 -6.70 -69.61
N ASN A 35 34.01 -6.66 -69.59
CA ASN A 35 33.20 -5.49 -69.83
C ASN A 35 33.70 -4.34 -68.93
N SER A 36 34.14 -3.23 -69.52
CA SER A 36 34.72 -2.06 -68.82
C SER A 36 33.77 -1.37 -67.83
N ASN A 37 32.51 -1.81 -67.76
CA ASN A 37 31.49 -1.28 -66.85
C ASN A 37 31.47 -1.96 -65.47
N SER A 38 32.02 -3.17 -65.29
CA SER A 38 31.99 -3.87 -63.99
C SER A 38 33.17 -3.51 -63.07
N LEU A 39 34.33 -3.19 -63.64
CA LEU A 39 35.49 -2.69 -62.89
C LEU A 39 35.28 -1.24 -62.41
N SER A 40 34.54 -0.43 -63.17
CA SER A 40 34.19 0.94 -62.77
C SER A 40 33.17 0.95 -61.62
N LEU A 41 32.18 0.04 -61.61
CA LEU A 41 31.23 -0.12 -60.50
C LEU A 41 31.87 -0.57 -59.18
N LEU A 42 32.85 -1.47 -59.22
CA LEU A 42 33.62 -1.89 -58.04
C LEU A 42 34.56 -0.79 -57.53
N SER A 43 35.07 0.08 -58.41
CA SER A 43 35.87 1.24 -58.00
C SER A 43 34.99 2.36 -57.40
N LEU A 44 33.78 2.55 -57.92
CA LEU A 44 32.82 3.53 -57.43
C LEU A 44 32.29 3.13 -56.04
N SER A 45 31.99 1.83 -55.84
CA SER A 45 31.54 1.32 -54.54
C SER A 45 32.63 1.41 -53.47
N SER A 46 33.89 1.18 -53.82
CA SER A 46 35.03 1.36 -52.91
C SER A 46 35.26 2.83 -52.54
N GLN A 47 35.09 3.77 -53.48
CA GLN A 47 35.20 5.22 -53.20
C GLN A 47 34.04 5.76 -52.36
N ILE A 48 32.82 5.25 -52.58
CA ILE A 48 31.65 5.56 -51.75
C ILE A 48 31.85 5.00 -50.33
N PHE A 49 32.36 3.77 -50.18
CA PHE A 49 32.62 3.16 -48.87
C PHE A 49 33.72 3.89 -48.09
N ALA A 50 34.76 4.39 -48.77
CA ALA A 50 35.80 5.23 -48.17
C ALA A 50 35.29 6.60 -47.72
N SER A 51 34.34 7.19 -48.47
CA SER A 51 33.73 8.49 -48.16
C SER A 51 32.75 8.41 -46.98
N ILE A 52 32.07 7.27 -46.82
CA ILE A 52 31.19 6.97 -45.68
C ILE A 52 32.01 6.78 -44.39
N LEU A 53 33.17 6.13 -44.46
CA LEU A 53 34.06 5.94 -43.30
C LEU A 53 34.62 7.25 -42.73
N THR A 54 34.80 8.28 -43.55
CA THR A 54 35.27 9.60 -43.10
C THR A 54 34.17 10.50 -42.53
N CYS A 55 32.89 10.20 -42.78
CA CYS A 55 31.75 11.00 -42.28
C CYS A 55 31.25 10.56 -40.89
N SER A 56 31.47 9.30 -40.48
CA SER A 56 30.95 8.76 -39.21
C SER A 56 31.75 9.17 -37.94
N SER A 57 32.65 10.15 -38.04
CA SER A 57 33.31 10.75 -36.87
C SER A 57 32.60 12.00 -36.31
N ALA A 58 31.42 12.37 -36.82
CA ALA A 58 30.57 13.39 -36.21
C ALA A 58 29.35 12.76 -35.53
N SER A 59 29.36 12.84 -34.20
CA SER A 59 28.30 12.43 -33.28
C SER A 59 26.95 13.13 -33.53
N VAL A 60 25.87 12.41 -33.18
CA VAL A 60 24.45 12.80 -33.14
C VAL A 60 23.70 12.62 -34.47
N LEU A 61 23.10 11.43 -34.67
CA LEU A 61 22.06 11.25 -35.70
C LEU A 61 20.68 11.13 -35.06
N HIS A 62 19.79 12.00 -35.51
CA HIS A 62 18.41 12.14 -35.08
C HIS A 62 17.59 10.91 -35.55
N ARG A 63 16.52 10.55 -34.83
CA ARG A 63 15.63 9.38 -35.10
C ARG A 63 15.18 9.21 -36.56
N ARG A 64 15.17 10.31 -37.35
CA ARG A 64 14.79 10.33 -38.77
C ARG A 64 15.90 9.87 -39.71
N GLU A 65 17.15 10.09 -39.33
CA GLU A 65 18.32 9.67 -40.11
C GLU A 65 18.69 8.21 -39.80
N PHE A 66 18.30 7.68 -38.63
CA PHE A 66 18.41 6.24 -38.33
C PHE A 66 17.43 5.40 -39.16
N ASP A 67 16.20 5.89 -39.39
CA ASP A 67 15.25 5.23 -40.28
C ASP A 67 15.65 5.33 -41.77
N GLU A 68 16.28 6.43 -42.19
CA GLU A 68 16.92 6.55 -43.51
C GLU A 68 18.14 5.64 -43.62
N PHE A 69 18.96 5.52 -42.56
CA PHE A 69 20.08 4.59 -42.49
C PHE A 69 19.60 3.14 -42.52
N LEU A 70 18.50 2.79 -41.85
CA LEU A 70 17.89 1.46 -41.94
C LEU A 70 17.30 1.21 -43.32
N LYS A 71 16.60 2.17 -43.94
CA LYS A 71 16.13 2.03 -45.34
C LYS A 71 17.28 1.92 -46.34
N TRP A 72 18.37 2.64 -46.11
CA TRP A 72 19.59 2.57 -46.91
C TRP A 72 20.35 1.28 -46.64
N PHE A 73 20.40 0.78 -45.41
CA PHE A 73 21.03 -0.49 -45.02
C PHE A 73 20.24 -1.69 -45.54
N TYR A 74 18.91 -1.68 -45.42
CA TYR A 74 18.02 -2.67 -46.04
C TYR A 74 18.00 -2.55 -47.57
N GLY A 75 18.09 -1.34 -48.12
CA GLY A 75 18.22 -1.10 -49.56
C GLY A 75 19.55 -1.61 -50.12
N PHE A 76 20.65 -1.36 -49.40
CA PHE A 76 21.98 -1.86 -49.71
C PHE A 76 22.09 -3.38 -49.49
N GLU A 77 21.38 -3.95 -48.51
CA GLU A 77 21.21 -5.41 -48.33
C GLU A 77 20.45 -6.02 -49.51
N MET A 78 19.39 -5.37 -50.00
CA MET A 78 18.64 -5.84 -51.16
C MET A 78 19.43 -5.67 -52.46
N ASP A 79 20.19 -4.60 -52.63
CA ASP A 79 21.06 -4.39 -53.80
C ASP A 79 22.26 -5.35 -53.78
N MET A 80 22.81 -5.66 -52.61
CA MET A 80 23.88 -6.66 -52.47
C MET A 80 23.34 -8.08 -52.63
N ALA A 81 22.13 -8.37 -52.12
CA ALA A 81 21.45 -9.64 -52.34
C ALA A 81 21.06 -9.84 -53.80
N MET A 82 20.58 -8.79 -54.49
CA MET A 82 20.25 -8.82 -55.91
C MET A 82 21.51 -8.90 -56.79
N ALA A 83 22.58 -8.18 -56.46
CA ALA A 83 23.88 -8.33 -57.13
C ALA A 83 24.48 -9.73 -56.94
N PHE A 84 24.27 -10.35 -55.77
CA PHE A 84 24.65 -11.72 -55.49
C PHE A 84 23.75 -12.72 -56.25
N TYR A 85 22.44 -12.45 -56.35
CA TYR A 85 21.49 -13.25 -57.11
C TYR A 85 21.79 -13.20 -58.62
N ASP A 86 22.14 -12.03 -59.16
CA ASP A 86 22.56 -11.84 -60.55
C ASP A 86 23.93 -12.50 -60.83
N ALA A 87 24.87 -12.46 -59.88
CA ALA A 87 26.12 -13.20 -59.97
C ALA A 87 25.91 -14.73 -59.94
N LEU A 88 24.94 -15.21 -59.16
CA LEU A 88 24.51 -16.61 -59.12
C LEU A 88 23.81 -17.04 -60.42
N ILE A 89 23.00 -16.18 -61.05
CA ILE A 89 22.38 -16.44 -62.36
C ILE A 89 23.45 -16.47 -63.48
N SER A 90 24.47 -15.62 -63.39
CA SER A 90 25.56 -15.55 -64.37
C SER A 90 26.50 -16.76 -64.35
N ILE A 91 26.56 -17.51 -63.25
CA ILE A 91 27.36 -18.73 -63.11
C ILE A 91 26.38 -19.92 -63.14
N GLY A 92 26.08 -20.42 -64.34
CA GLY A 92 24.96 -21.34 -64.63
C GLY A 92 24.56 -22.36 -63.54
N GLY A 93 23.24 -22.57 -63.44
CA GLY A 93 22.47 -23.11 -62.30
C GLY A 93 22.88 -24.38 -61.56
N LYS A 94 24.02 -25.03 -61.86
CA LYS A 94 24.61 -26.09 -61.02
C LYS A 94 25.56 -25.58 -59.93
N VAL A 95 26.07 -24.35 -60.03
CA VAL A 95 26.93 -23.75 -58.98
C VAL A 95 26.11 -23.02 -57.91
N VAL A 96 24.88 -22.62 -58.25
CA VAL A 96 23.95 -21.92 -57.35
C VAL A 96 23.59 -22.76 -56.13
N GLU A 97 23.29 -24.05 -56.30
CA GLU A 97 23.02 -24.94 -55.15
C GLU A 97 24.25 -25.19 -54.27
N LEU A 98 25.45 -25.19 -54.84
CA LEU A 98 26.70 -25.45 -54.11
C LEU A 98 27.23 -24.24 -53.31
N LEU A 99 26.86 -23.01 -53.69
CA LEU A 99 27.29 -21.77 -53.01
C LEU A 99 26.23 -21.18 -52.07
N VAL A 100 24.94 -21.43 -52.31
CA VAL A 100 23.85 -20.97 -51.45
C VAL A 100 23.89 -21.67 -50.09
N GLU A 101 24.17 -22.97 -50.05
CA GLU A 101 24.15 -23.75 -48.81
C GLU A 101 25.26 -23.35 -47.80
N PRO A 102 26.53 -23.16 -48.22
CA PRO A 102 27.60 -22.72 -47.31
C PRO A 102 27.45 -21.26 -46.87
N VAL A 103 26.98 -20.38 -47.76
CA VAL A 103 26.82 -18.94 -47.48
C VAL A 103 25.58 -18.69 -46.63
N GLY A 104 24.46 -19.36 -46.92
CA GLY A 104 23.26 -19.36 -46.06
C GLY A 104 23.58 -19.83 -44.64
N ARG A 105 24.33 -20.94 -44.50
CA ARG A 105 24.82 -21.41 -43.20
C ARG A 105 25.74 -20.42 -42.48
N GLN A 106 26.50 -19.58 -43.20
CA GLN A 106 27.37 -18.55 -42.61
C GLN A 106 26.56 -17.36 -42.07
N PHE A 107 25.46 -17.00 -42.73
CA PHE A 107 24.57 -15.90 -42.31
C PHE A 107 23.50 -16.34 -41.30
N ASP A 108 23.09 -17.61 -41.29
CA ASP A 108 22.15 -18.18 -40.33
C ASP A 108 22.55 -17.82 -38.89
N TYR A 109 23.82 -17.99 -38.52
CA TYR A 109 24.31 -17.72 -37.18
C TYR A 109 24.26 -16.24 -36.77
N VAL A 110 24.31 -15.32 -37.73
CA VAL A 110 24.17 -13.87 -37.50
C VAL A 110 22.71 -13.52 -37.25
N PHE A 111 21.80 -14.03 -38.09
CA PHE A 111 20.35 -13.84 -37.94
C PHE A 111 19.81 -14.50 -36.66
N TYR A 112 20.29 -15.70 -36.29
CA TYR A 112 19.91 -16.35 -35.04
C TYR A 112 20.35 -15.53 -33.81
N ARG A 113 21.53 -14.88 -33.85
CA ARG A 113 22.00 -14.04 -32.74
C ARG A 113 21.12 -12.82 -32.53
N VAL A 114 20.83 -12.07 -33.60
CA VAL A 114 19.98 -10.86 -33.53
C VAL A 114 18.62 -11.23 -32.94
N LYS A 115 18.01 -12.31 -33.46
CA LYS A 115 16.74 -12.84 -32.95
C LYS A 115 16.76 -13.18 -31.45
N TYR A 116 17.79 -13.86 -30.96
CA TYR A 116 17.85 -14.23 -29.53
C TYR A 116 18.14 -13.04 -28.61
N ILE A 117 18.90 -12.05 -29.08
CA ILE A 117 19.16 -10.81 -28.33
C ILE A 117 17.89 -9.94 -28.27
N GLU A 118 17.13 -9.86 -29.36
CA GLU A 118 15.84 -9.19 -29.39
C GLU A 118 14.80 -9.90 -28.50
N ASP A 119 14.72 -11.24 -28.54
CA ASP A 119 13.86 -12.00 -27.61
C ASP A 119 14.25 -11.72 -26.16
N LEU A 120 15.55 -11.78 -25.81
CA LEU A 120 16.00 -11.44 -24.46
C LEU A 120 15.58 -10.02 -24.05
N ARG A 121 15.77 -9.02 -24.94
CA ARG A 121 15.38 -7.64 -24.67
C ARG A 121 13.87 -7.51 -24.42
N ASP A 122 13.05 -8.17 -25.24
CA ASP A 122 11.60 -8.19 -25.08
C ASP A 122 11.18 -8.87 -23.76
N GLN A 123 11.78 -10.02 -23.42
CA GLN A 123 11.51 -10.71 -22.16
C GLN A 123 11.92 -9.89 -20.93
N VAL A 124 13.06 -9.18 -20.98
CA VAL A 124 13.52 -8.30 -19.90
C VAL A 124 12.56 -7.11 -19.73
N ASN A 125 12.11 -6.49 -20.81
CA ASN A 125 11.13 -5.40 -20.76
C ASN A 125 9.79 -5.85 -20.16
N LYS A 126 9.31 -7.05 -20.53
CA LYS A 126 8.09 -7.64 -19.95
C LYS A 126 8.25 -7.93 -18.47
N LEU A 127 9.38 -8.52 -18.06
CA LEU A 127 9.68 -8.80 -16.67
C LEU A 127 9.80 -7.51 -15.85
N GLU A 128 10.39 -6.44 -16.41
CA GLU A 128 10.48 -5.12 -15.78
C GLU A 128 9.11 -4.48 -15.59
N ALA A 129 8.22 -4.57 -16.58
CA ALA A 129 6.84 -4.12 -16.45
C ALA A 129 6.09 -4.88 -15.34
N GLN A 130 6.18 -6.22 -15.35
CA GLN A 130 5.55 -7.06 -14.32
C GLN A 130 6.09 -6.75 -12.92
N ARG A 131 7.41 -6.53 -12.77
CA ARG A 131 8.01 -6.11 -11.51
C ARG A 131 7.39 -4.79 -11.02
N ASN A 132 7.20 -3.83 -11.91
CA ASN A 132 6.62 -2.54 -11.54
C ASN A 132 5.15 -2.69 -11.12
N ASP A 133 4.36 -3.52 -11.81
CA ASP A 133 2.98 -3.82 -11.40
C ASP A 133 2.90 -4.46 -10.00
N VAL A 134 3.85 -5.36 -9.68
CA VAL A 134 3.96 -5.96 -8.35
C VAL A 134 4.39 -4.92 -7.31
N LEU A 135 5.30 -4.01 -7.64
CA LEU A 135 5.69 -2.90 -6.76
C LEU A 135 4.51 -1.96 -6.45
N ASP A 136 3.71 -1.61 -7.46
CA ASP A 136 2.49 -0.81 -7.28
C ASP A 136 1.47 -1.52 -6.38
N SER A 137 1.35 -2.84 -6.54
CA SER A 137 0.51 -3.69 -5.68
C SER A 137 1.03 -3.73 -4.23
N ILE A 138 2.34 -3.80 -4.03
CA ILE A 138 2.98 -3.71 -2.71
C ILE A 138 2.70 -2.34 -2.07
N ASP A 139 2.79 -1.26 -2.83
CA ASP A 139 2.50 0.07 -2.31
C ASP A 139 1.03 0.24 -1.93
N ALA A 140 0.11 -0.31 -2.73
CA ALA A 140 -1.31 -0.40 -2.37
C ALA A 140 -1.51 -1.22 -1.09
N ALA A 141 -0.84 -2.37 -0.96
CA ALA A 141 -0.89 -3.20 0.25
C ALA A 141 -0.34 -2.47 1.48
N LYS A 142 0.80 -1.77 1.38
CA LYS A 142 1.39 -0.97 2.46
C LYS A 142 0.47 0.16 2.91
N ARG A 143 -0.18 0.87 1.98
CA ARG A 143 -1.21 1.88 2.30
C ARG A 143 -2.37 1.28 3.09
N ASN A 144 -2.71 0.03 2.80
CA ASN A 144 -3.71 -0.75 3.53
C ASN A 144 -3.16 -1.50 4.75
N ARG A 145 -1.93 -1.22 5.19
CA ARG A 145 -1.21 -1.89 6.30
C ARG A 145 -1.07 -3.41 6.15
N GLY A 146 -1.15 -3.93 4.93
CA GLY A 146 -0.91 -5.33 4.63
C GLY A 146 0.55 -5.70 4.88
N GLU A 147 0.77 -6.90 5.41
CA GLU A 147 2.11 -7.45 5.60
C GLU A 147 2.55 -8.15 4.30
N ILE A 148 3.62 -7.66 3.68
CA ILE A 148 4.09 -8.19 2.39
C ILE A 148 4.66 -9.59 2.58
N LEU A 149 4.22 -10.53 1.74
CA LEU A 149 4.67 -11.90 1.79
C LEU A 149 6.18 -12.01 1.50
N GLU A 150 6.88 -12.85 2.26
CA GLU A 150 8.32 -13.05 2.11
C GLU A 150 8.70 -13.54 0.70
N ILE A 151 7.87 -14.41 0.11
CA ILE A 151 8.06 -14.93 -1.25
C ILE A 151 8.06 -13.80 -2.30
N VAL A 152 7.26 -12.75 -2.09
CA VAL A 152 7.16 -11.61 -3.02
C VAL A 152 8.40 -10.73 -2.91
N LYS A 153 8.93 -10.53 -1.68
CA LYS A 153 10.19 -9.79 -1.48
C LYS A 153 11.36 -10.49 -2.17
N ASN A 154 11.49 -11.80 -1.93
CA ASN A 154 12.54 -12.62 -2.54
C ASN A 154 12.47 -12.58 -4.07
N TRP A 155 11.27 -12.68 -4.64
CA TRP A 155 11.08 -12.59 -6.09
C TRP A 155 11.51 -11.23 -6.65
N ILE A 156 11.19 -10.12 -5.97
CA ILE A 156 11.63 -8.79 -6.41
C ILE A 156 13.17 -8.69 -6.41
N ASP A 157 13.83 -9.20 -5.38
CA ASP A 157 15.28 -9.17 -5.28
C ASP A 157 15.94 -10.01 -6.38
N GLU A 158 15.41 -11.21 -6.64
CA GLU A 158 15.85 -12.09 -7.75
C GLU A 158 15.67 -11.40 -9.11
N VAL A 159 14.52 -10.77 -9.36
CA VAL A 159 14.23 -10.07 -10.61
C VAL A 159 15.10 -8.83 -10.78
N ASN A 160 15.36 -8.07 -9.72
CA ASN A 160 16.25 -6.91 -9.77
C ASN A 160 17.68 -7.33 -10.14
N GLY A 161 18.20 -8.38 -9.52
CA GLY A 161 19.51 -8.96 -9.85
C GLY A 161 19.56 -9.43 -11.31
N PHE A 162 18.56 -10.19 -11.74
CA PHE A 162 18.48 -10.69 -13.12
C PHE A 162 18.39 -9.57 -14.17
N ILE A 163 17.54 -8.56 -13.95
CA ILE A 163 17.38 -7.43 -14.88
C ILE A 163 18.70 -6.67 -15.02
N LEU A 164 19.42 -6.44 -13.91
CA LEU A 164 20.74 -5.80 -13.94
C LEU A 164 21.72 -6.60 -14.79
N GLU A 165 21.90 -7.89 -14.50
CA GLU A 165 22.79 -8.76 -15.28
C GLU A 165 22.40 -8.83 -16.75
N ALA A 166 21.10 -8.86 -17.07
CA ALA A 166 20.62 -8.94 -18.43
C ALA A 166 20.88 -7.62 -19.19
N LYS A 167 20.71 -6.46 -18.56
CA LYS A 167 21.04 -5.16 -19.14
C LYS A 167 22.54 -5.03 -19.39
N GLU A 168 23.39 -5.41 -18.44
CA GLU A 168 24.84 -5.45 -18.61
C GLU A 168 25.26 -6.39 -19.76
N PHE A 169 24.63 -7.56 -19.87
CA PHE A 169 24.88 -8.49 -20.98
C PHE A 169 24.48 -7.89 -22.34
N LEU A 170 23.35 -7.18 -22.41
CA LEU A 170 22.86 -6.52 -23.63
C LEU A 170 23.77 -5.34 -24.04
N GLU A 171 24.31 -4.59 -23.07
CA GLU A 171 25.24 -3.48 -23.29
C GLU A 171 26.66 -3.96 -23.62
N GLY A 172 27.17 -5.03 -23.00
CA GLY A 172 28.46 -5.62 -23.31
C GLY A 172 28.54 -6.23 -24.73
N GLY A 173 27.39 -6.59 -25.31
CA GLY A 173 27.29 -7.15 -26.66
C GLY A 173 27.44 -6.15 -27.81
N THR A 174 27.35 -4.84 -27.54
CA THR A 174 27.48 -3.76 -28.55
C THR A 174 28.93 -3.29 -28.74
N ASN A 175 29.81 -3.52 -27.76
CA ASN A 175 31.20 -3.07 -27.76
C ASN A 175 32.21 -3.99 -28.48
N VAL A 176 31.79 -5.09 -29.10
CA VAL A 176 32.69 -6.03 -29.81
C VAL A 176 32.93 -5.63 -31.29
N ASN A 177 32.49 -4.44 -31.70
CA ASN A 177 32.64 -3.96 -33.08
C ASN A 177 33.91 -3.14 -33.33
N GLN A 178 35.05 -3.50 -32.73
CA GLN A 178 36.32 -2.90 -33.12
C GLN A 178 37.46 -3.91 -33.29
N LYS A 179 37.82 -4.09 -34.57
CA LYS A 179 39.00 -4.76 -35.14
C LYS A 179 38.94 -6.28 -35.25
N CYS A 180 38.72 -6.77 -36.47
CA CYS A 180 39.58 -7.79 -37.12
C CYS A 180 39.23 -7.93 -38.62
N PHE A 181 39.83 -7.09 -39.47
CA PHE A 181 40.12 -7.49 -40.85
C PHE A 181 41.39 -8.36 -40.81
N ASN A 182 41.22 -9.68 -40.68
CA ASN A 182 42.12 -10.78 -41.09
C ASN A 182 41.89 -12.08 -40.27
N GLY A 183 40.68 -12.66 -40.28
CA GLY A 183 40.43 -13.96 -39.64
C GLY A 183 38.96 -14.38 -39.57
N TRP A 184 38.35 -14.69 -40.72
CA TRP A 184 36.91 -14.99 -40.89
C TRP A 184 36.35 -16.12 -39.97
N PHE A 185 37.19 -16.99 -39.39
CA PHE A 185 36.71 -18.15 -38.61
C PHE A 185 36.86 -18.05 -37.07
N ALA A 186 37.57 -17.04 -36.53
CA ALA A 186 37.75 -16.92 -35.08
C ALA A 186 36.52 -16.35 -34.34
N ASP A 187 35.55 -15.78 -35.06
CA ASP A 187 34.42 -15.02 -34.50
C ASP A 187 33.07 -15.78 -34.50
N LEU A 188 32.99 -16.97 -35.11
CA LEU A 188 31.74 -17.75 -35.13
C LEU A 188 31.46 -18.46 -33.80
N VAL A 189 32.52 -18.93 -33.11
CA VAL A 189 32.39 -19.63 -31.82
C VAL A 189 31.94 -18.70 -30.71
N THR A 190 32.51 -17.49 -30.67
CA THR A 190 32.13 -16.40 -29.74
C THR A 190 30.69 -15.96 -29.98
N ARG A 191 30.30 -15.71 -31.23
CA ARG A 191 28.92 -15.36 -31.60
C ARG A 191 27.91 -16.46 -31.23
N ARG A 192 28.24 -17.73 -31.47
CA ARG A 192 27.38 -18.88 -31.08
C ARG A 192 27.22 -18.97 -29.57
N ARG A 193 28.29 -18.75 -28.79
CA ARG A 193 28.25 -18.73 -27.33
C ARG A 193 27.34 -17.61 -26.82
N LEU A 194 27.47 -16.40 -27.37
CA LEU A 194 26.62 -15.26 -27.03
C LEU A 194 25.14 -15.50 -27.37
N GLY A 195 24.84 -16.02 -28.56
CA GLY A 195 23.46 -16.35 -28.93
C GLY A 195 22.83 -17.42 -28.02
N LYS A 196 23.62 -18.44 -27.62
CA LYS A 196 23.16 -19.45 -26.65
C LYS A 196 22.95 -18.85 -25.26
N ALA A 197 23.85 -17.98 -24.80
CA ALA A 197 23.71 -17.28 -23.52
C ALA A 197 22.46 -16.37 -23.51
N ALA A 198 22.21 -15.65 -24.60
CA ALA A 198 21.02 -14.82 -24.77
C ALA A 198 19.73 -15.66 -24.72
N LYS A 199 19.70 -16.78 -25.45
CA LYS A 199 18.58 -17.72 -25.40
C LYS A 199 18.34 -18.26 -23.99
N ASN A 200 19.39 -18.66 -23.29
CA ASN A 200 19.27 -19.20 -21.94
C ASN A 200 18.73 -18.15 -20.96
N LYS A 201 19.26 -16.91 -21.01
CA LYS A 201 18.74 -15.80 -20.20
C LYS A 201 17.29 -15.44 -20.58
N ALA A 202 16.91 -15.53 -21.85
CA ALA A 202 15.53 -15.29 -22.26
C ALA A 202 14.56 -16.35 -21.68
N GLU A 203 14.97 -17.61 -21.61
CA GLU A 203 14.19 -18.67 -20.95
C GLU A 203 14.13 -18.50 -19.42
N GLU A 204 15.22 -18.03 -18.81
CA GLU A 204 15.25 -17.68 -17.38
C GLU A 204 14.30 -16.52 -17.06
N ALA A 205 14.29 -15.46 -17.89
CA ALA A 205 13.34 -14.36 -17.78
C ALA A 205 11.89 -14.85 -17.86
N LYS A 206 11.58 -15.77 -18.78
CA LYS A 206 10.24 -16.39 -18.89
C LYS A 206 9.88 -17.20 -17.65
N LYS A 207 10.85 -17.86 -17.00
CA LYS A 207 10.61 -18.58 -15.75
C LYS A 207 10.28 -17.60 -14.62
N LEU A 208 11.09 -16.55 -14.44
CA LEU A 208 10.84 -15.50 -13.45
C LEU A 208 9.48 -14.81 -13.64
N GLN A 209 9.06 -14.59 -14.89
CA GLN A 209 7.72 -14.07 -15.19
C GLN A 209 6.60 -14.98 -14.66
N LYS A 210 6.74 -16.31 -14.81
CA LYS A 210 5.76 -17.28 -14.29
C LYS A 210 5.74 -17.30 -12.77
N ASP A 211 6.92 -17.27 -12.15
CA ASP A 211 7.07 -17.27 -10.70
C ASP A 211 6.53 -15.99 -10.05
N GLY A 212 6.46 -14.89 -10.82
CA GLY A 212 5.94 -13.59 -10.40
C GLY A 212 4.42 -13.42 -10.48
N ASN A 213 3.67 -14.47 -10.78
CA ASN A 213 2.20 -14.40 -10.86
C ASN A 213 1.56 -14.73 -9.51
N PHE A 214 1.45 -13.73 -8.64
CA PHE A 214 0.93 -13.88 -7.28
C PHE A 214 -0.59 -13.64 -7.22
N PRO A 215 -1.39 -14.56 -6.64
CA PRO A 215 -2.81 -14.28 -6.34
C PRO A 215 -3.02 -13.13 -5.34
N SER A 216 -2.05 -12.93 -4.44
CA SER A 216 -2.00 -11.81 -3.49
C SER A 216 -0.55 -11.47 -3.16
N VAL A 217 -0.25 -10.19 -2.94
CA VAL A 217 1.08 -9.70 -2.57
C VAL A 217 1.28 -9.54 -1.06
N SER A 218 0.19 -9.59 -0.28
CA SER A 218 0.21 -9.34 1.15
C SER A 218 -0.82 -10.16 1.92
N ASN A 219 -0.53 -10.41 3.19
CA ASN A 219 -1.55 -10.81 4.15
C ASN A 219 -2.41 -9.59 4.54
N PRO A 220 -3.71 -9.80 4.85
CA PRO A 220 -4.54 -8.75 5.41
C PRO A 220 -3.88 -8.10 6.63
N ALA A 221 -4.07 -6.79 6.77
CA ALA A 221 -3.56 -6.07 7.93
C ALA A 221 -4.05 -6.73 9.22
N ALA A 222 -3.16 -6.82 10.21
CA ALA A 222 -3.56 -7.18 11.56
C ALA A 222 -4.70 -6.23 12.00
N PRO A 223 -5.78 -6.76 12.59
CA PRO A 223 -6.94 -5.96 12.95
C PRO A 223 -6.53 -4.80 13.86
N LEU A 224 -7.12 -3.64 13.61
CA LEU A 224 -6.80 -2.41 14.33
C LEU A 224 -7.06 -2.62 15.83
N GLY A 225 -5.98 -2.67 16.61
CA GLY A 225 -6.06 -2.66 18.05
C GLY A 225 -6.71 -1.38 18.58
N ILE A 226 -7.12 -1.44 19.86
CA ILE A 226 -7.74 -0.35 20.66
C ILE A 226 -6.87 0.92 20.69
N GLU A 227 -5.58 0.78 20.34
CA GLU A 227 -4.55 1.82 20.27
C GLU A 227 -4.70 2.79 19.07
N SER A 228 -5.60 2.52 18.12
CA SER A 228 -5.75 3.35 16.91
C SER A 228 -6.51 4.66 17.12
N LYS A 229 -7.19 4.85 18.27
CA LYS A 229 -7.72 6.17 18.66
C LYS A 229 -6.67 6.90 19.51
N PRO A 230 -6.32 8.16 19.19
CA PRO A 230 -5.67 9.02 20.15
C PRO A 230 -6.68 9.21 21.29
N SER A 231 -6.54 8.43 22.36
CA SER A 231 -7.31 8.71 23.56
C SER A 231 -6.60 9.84 24.28
N GLU A 232 -7.33 10.92 24.58
CA GLU A 232 -6.98 11.72 25.74
C GLU A 232 -6.83 10.71 26.89
N GLN A 233 -5.59 10.49 27.34
CA GLN A 233 -5.29 9.55 28.42
C GLN A 233 -6.30 9.80 29.54
N LEU A 234 -6.97 8.74 29.99
CA LEU A 234 -7.77 8.81 31.20
C LEU A 234 -6.86 9.38 32.28
N VAL A 235 -7.08 10.63 32.62
CA VAL A 235 -6.34 11.27 33.70
C VAL A 235 -6.64 10.41 34.92
N PRO A 236 -5.63 9.90 35.63
CA PRO A 236 -5.82 8.88 36.63
C PRO A 236 -6.44 9.51 37.89
N TYR A 237 -7.74 9.74 37.84
CA TYR A 237 -8.54 10.13 39.01
C TYR A 237 -8.69 8.93 39.93
N ALA A 238 -8.64 9.17 41.24
CA ALA A 238 -8.69 8.10 42.23
C ALA A 238 -9.97 7.24 42.07
N SER A 239 -11.12 7.87 41.83
CA SER A 239 -12.39 7.16 41.60
C SER A 239 -12.35 6.25 40.37
N ARG A 240 -11.73 6.69 39.27
CA ARG A 240 -11.66 5.93 38.02
C ARG A 240 -10.64 4.82 38.06
N VAL A 241 -9.52 5.04 38.74
CA VAL A 241 -8.55 4.00 39.03
C VAL A 241 -9.18 2.90 39.90
N LEU A 242 -9.98 3.28 40.91
CA LEU A 242 -10.69 2.31 41.74
C LEU A 242 -11.72 1.50 40.94
N ALA A 243 -12.55 2.16 40.13
CA ALA A 243 -13.51 1.48 39.26
C ALA A 243 -12.83 0.51 38.28
N MET A 244 -11.74 0.96 37.64
CA MET A 244 -10.93 0.12 36.76
C MET A 244 -10.35 -1.08 37.52
N THR A 245 -9.79 -0.87 38.71
CA THR A 245 -9.24 -1.94 39.55
C THR A 245 -10.30 -2.99 39.92
N ASN A 246 -11.50 -2.55 40.28
CA ASN A 246 -12.61 -3.44 40.59
C ASN A 246 -13.01 -4.30 39.39
N VAL A 247 -13.06 -3.73 38.18
CA VAL A 247 -13.38 -4.47 36.97
C VAL A 247 -12.24 -5.42 36.58
N MET A 248 -10.98 -4.97 36.63
CA MET A 248 -9.81 -5.83 36.34
C MET A 248 -9.72 -7.02 37.31
N LYS A 249 -10.04 -6.81 38.58
CA LYS A 249 -10.12 -7.90 39.57
C LYS A 249 -11.21 -8.91 39.19
N ALA A 250 -12.39 -8.45 38.78
CA ALA A 250 -13.47 -9.32 38.31
C ALA A 250 -13.10 -10.05 37.00
N LEU A 251 -12.39 -9.40 36.09
CA LEU A 251 -11.86 -10.02 34.87
C LEU A 251 -10.83 -11.12 35.18
N SER A 252 -10.09 -11.01 36.28
CA SER A 252 -9.11 -12.01 36.70
C SER A 252 -9.70 -13.17 37.50
N ASP A 253 -10.96 -13.07 37.96
CA ASP A 253 -11.63 -14.12 38.73
C ASP A 253 -12.31 -15.11 37.77
N ASP A 254 -11.79 -16.34 37.66
CA ASP A 254 -12.31 -17.37 36.77
C ASP A 254 -13.78 -17.74 37.03
N ASN A 255 -14.33 -17.36 38.20
CA ASN A 255 -15.74 -17.55 38.51
C ASN A 255 -16.66 -16.48 37.91
N ILE A 256 -16.14 -15.35 37.43
CA ILE A 256 -16.94 -14.25 36.89
C ILE A 256 -16.74 -14.16 35.39
N ASN A 257 -17.78 -14.49 34.63
CA ASN A 257 -17.75 -14.40 33.17
C ASN A 257 -18.54 -13.20 32.63
N PHE A 258 -19.45 -12.61 33.42
CA PHE A 258 -20.24 -11.47 33.02
C PHE A 258 -20.07 -10.29 33.97
N ILE A 259 -19.71 -9.14 33.41
CA ILE A 259 -19.50 -7.88 34.14
C ILE A 259 -20.36 -6.80 33.50
N GLY A 260 -21.26 -6.20 34.28
CA GLY A 260 -22.10 -5.10 33.85
C GLY A 260 -21.68 -3.79 34.48
N ILE A 261 -21.34 -2.78 33.67
CA ILE A 261 -21.00 -1.44 34.15
C ILE A 261 -22.18 -0.52 33.83
N HIS A 262 -22.81 0.05 34.85
CA HIS A 262 -23.92 0.99 34.66
C HIS A 262 -23.68 2.35 35.31
N GLY A 263 -24.33 3.37 34.78
CA GLY A 263 -24.23 4.74 35.27
C GLY A 263 -24.85 5.72 34.28
N ILE A 264 -25.08 6.95 34.71
CA ILE A 264 -25.77 7.96 33.88
C ILE A 264 -24.99 8.31 32.60
N GLY A 265 -25.66 8.99 31.66
CA GLY A 265 -25.03 9.47 30.44
C GLY A 265 -23.88 10.42 30.73
N GLY A 266 -22.80 10.37 29.94
CA GLY A 266 -21.68 11.31 30.13
C GLY A 266 -20.73 10.98 31.29
N VAL A 267 -21.02 9.95 32.08
CA VAL A 267 -20.18 9.55 33.21
C VAL A 267 -18.88 8.86 32.80
N GLY A 268 -18.62 8.59 31.52
CA GLY A 268 -17.34 8.02 31.05
C GLY A 268 -17.20 6.49 31.10
N LYS A 269 -18.31 5.75 30.96
CA LYS A 269 -18.29 4.26 30.89
C LYS A 269 -17.50 3.75 29.69
N THR A 270 -17.76 4.29 28.49
CA THR A 270 -17.03 3.95 27.26
C THR A 270 -15.52 4.18 27.41
N THR A 271 -15.13 5.29 28.04
CA THR A 271 -13.71 5.57 28.34
C THR A 271 -13.13 4.52 29.29
N LEU A 272 -13.86 4.16 30.35
CA LEU A 272 -13.42 3.14 31.31
C LEU A 272 -13.19 1.79 30.63
N VAL A 273 -14.14 1.28 29.83
CA VAL A 273 -13.96 -0.01 29.14
C VAL A 273 -12.88 0.03 28.09
N THR A 274 -12.67 1.16 27.42
CA THR A 274 -11.57 1.34 26.47
C THR A 274 -10.22 1.19 27.16
N GLU A 275 -10.04 1.80 28.34
CA GLU A 275 -8.81 1.67 29.12
C GLU A 275 -8.63 0.27 29.73
N ILE A 276 -9.72 -0.36 30.21
CA ILE A 276 -9.70 -1.75 30.67
C ILE A 276 -9.22 -2.67 29.54
N ALA A 277 -9.71 -2.47 28.33
CA ALA A 277 -9.35 -3.31 27.20
C ALA A 277 -7.88 -3.15 26.79
N LYS A 278 -7.35 -1.91 26.80
CA LYS A 278 -5.91 -1.64 26.63
C LYS A 278 -5.09 -2.31 27.72
N LYS A 279 -5.51 -2.19 28.98
CA LYS A 279 -4.82 -2.78 30.12
C LYS A 279 -4.85 -4.30 30.09
N ALA A 280 -5.99 -4.91 29.78
CA ALA A 280 -6.14 -6.35 29.66
C ALA A 280 -5.24 -6.94 28.56
N LYS A 281 -5.08 -6.21 27.45
CA LYS A 281 -4.12 -6.54 26.39
C LYS A 281 -2.67 -6.41 26.86
N SER A 282 -2.31 -5.30 27.51
CA SER A 282 -0.97 -5.07 28.07
C SER A 282 -0.58 -6.13 29.09
N ASP A 283 -1.51 -6.48 29.98
CA ASP A 283 -1.33 -7.48 31.03
C ASP A 283 -1.46 -8.93 30.48
N LYS A 284 -1.75 -9.10 29.18
CA LYS A 284 -1.94 -10.38 28.50
C LYS A 284 -2.92 -11.31 29.22
N LEU A 285 -4.02 -10.75 29.74
CA LEU A 285 -5.04 -11.51 30.46
C LEU A 285 -5.88 -12.39 29.52
N PHE A 286 -6.02 -11.96 28.27
CA PHE A 286 -6.76 -12.62 27.21
C PHE A 286 -5.89 -12.73 25.97
N ASP A 287 -6.13 -13.77 25.18
CA ASP A 287 -5.45 -13.99 23.91
C ASP A 287 -5.94 -12.96 22.88
N ASP A 288 -7.24 -12.62 22.91
CA ASP A 288 -7.84 -11.52 22.14
C ASP A 288 -8.83 -10.69 22.95
N THR A 289 -9.06 -9.45 22.51
CA THR A 289 -10.08 -8.55 23.05
C THR A 289 -10.81 -7.85 21.92
N VAL A 290 -12.14 -7.97 21.91
CA VAL A 290 -13.03 -7.46 20.86
C VAL A 290 -14.03 -6.48 21.47
N MET A 291 -14.41 -5.44 20.72
CA MET A 291 -15.34 -4.41 21.19
C MET A 291 -16.39 -4.05 20.13
N ALA A 292 -17.66 -4.06 20.49
CA ALA A 292 -18.75 -3.62 19.62
C ALA A 292 -19.62 -2.56 20.32
N VAL A 293 -20.14 -1.62 19.55
CA VAL A 293 -21.08 -0.61 20.05
C VAL A 293 -22.50 -1.06 19.71
N VAL A 294 -23.35 -1.14 20.72
CA VAL A 294 -24.74 -1.55 20.59
C VAL A 294 -25.59 -0.29 20.48
N SER A 295 -26.26 -0.11 19.35
CA SER A 295 -27.21 0.99 19.18
C SER A 295 -28.50 0.74 19.97
N GLN A 296 -29.26 1.82 20.22
CA GLN A 296 -30.57 1.72 20.88
C GLN A 296 -31.52 0.75 20.18
N ASN A 297 -31.49 0.74 18.84
CA ASN A 297 -32.06 -0.33 18.02
C ASN A 297 -30.88 -1.18 17.52
N PRO A 298 -30.61 -2.35 18.14
CA PRO A 298 -29.45 -3.15 17.80
C PRO A 298 -29.52 -3.64 16.35
N ASP A 299 -28.49 -3.35 15.57
CA ASP A 299 -28.25 -3.95 14.26
C ASP A 299 -27.30 -5.12 14.47
N ILE A 300 -27.84 -6.34 14.46
CA ILE A 300 -27.09 -7.56 14.77
C ILE A 300 -25.97 -7.76 13.74
N LYS A 301 -26.26 -7.58 12.45
CA LYS A 301 -25.27 -7.68 11.38
C LYS A 301 -24.10 -6.72 11.58
N LYS A 302 -24.37 -5.48 12.01
CA LYS A 302 -23.34 -4.48 12.32
C LYS A 302 -22.50 -4.87 13.54
N ILE A 303 -23.12 -5.36 14.61
CA ILE A 303 -22.41 -5.84 15.81
C ILE A 303 -21.48 -7.00 15.42
N GLN A 304 -21.99 -7.99 14.68
CA GLN A 304 -21.20 -9.11 14.15
C GLN A 304 -20.03 -8.62 13.30
N GLY A 305 -20.26 -7.64 12.43
CA GLY A 305 -19.22 -7.05 11.58
C GLY A 305 -18.12 -6.34 12.38
N GLN A 306 -18.48 -5.62 13.45
CA GLN A 306 -17.51 -5.01 14.35
C GLN A 306 -16.64 -6.07 15.02
N ILE A 307 -17.25 -7.11 15.62
CA ILE A 307 -16.51 -8.19 16.29
C ILE A 307 -15.60 -8.92 15.30
N ALA A 308 -16.11 -9.27 14.11
CA ALA A 308 -15.32 -9.91 13.07
C ALA A 308 -14.14 -9.05 12.60
N SER A 309 -14.34 -7.73 12.50
CA SER A 309 -13.27 -6.80 12.18
C SER A 309 -12.16 -6.81 13.24
N TRP A 310 -12.50 -6.87 14.53
CA TRP A 310 -11.51 -7.02 15.61
C TRP A 310 -10.73 -8.33 15.55
N LEU A 311 -11.36 -9.42 15.09
CA LEU A 311 -10.73 -10.73 14.94
C LEU A 311 -9.97 -10.90 13.62
N GLY A 312 -10.00 -9.89 12.73
CA GLY A 312 -9.49 -10.03 11.36
C GLY A 312 -10.26 -11.07 10.53
N PHE A 313 -11.51 -11.36 10.90
CA PHE A 313 -12.32 -12.42 10.28
C PHE A 313 -13.06 -11.91 9.03
N THR A 314 -12.32 -11.78 7.93
CA THR A 314 -12.81 -11.19 6.67
C THR A 314 -13.85 -12.05 5.94
N GLU A 315 -13.90 -13.36 6.19
CA GLU A 315 -14.85 -14.28 5.55
C GLU A 315 -16.31 -13.92 5.85
N LEU A 316 -16.54 -13.30 7.01
CA LEU A 316 -17.88 -12.86 7.40
C LEU A 316 -18.44 -11.77 6.48
N ASN A 317 -17.59 -10.99 5.80
CA ASN A 317 -18.04 -9.88 4.94
C ASN A 317 -18.83 -10.34 3.72
N ASN A 318 -18.64 -11.59 3.28
CA ASN A 318 -19.32 -12.16 2.11
C ASN A 318 -20.67 -12.80 2.46
N LYS A 319 -21.07 -12.75 3.74
CA LYS A 319 -22.27 -13.41 4.26
C LYS A 319 -23.32 -12.38 4.63
N GLU A 320 -24.50 -12.52 4.03
CA GLU A 320 -25.65 -11.64 4.25
C GLU A 320 -26.58 -12.15 5.37
N ASN A 321 -26.67 -13.47 5.55
CA ASN A 321 -27.59 -14.08 6.51
C ASN A 321 -27.06 -13.97 7.96
N GLU A 322 -27.84 -13.35 8.84
CA GLU A 322 -27.44 -13.12 10.24
C GLU A 322 -27.20 -14.40 11.05
N ILE A 323 -27.96 -15.47 10.79
CA ILE A 323 -27.84 -16.76 11.51
C ILE A 323 -26.57 -17.49 11.08
N GLU A 324 -26.28 -17.51 9.78
CA GLU A 324 -25.03 -18.06 9.25
C GLU A 324 -23.84 -17.30 9.83
N ARG A 325 -23.92 -15.97 9.84
CA ARG A 325 -22.89 -15.10 10.43
C ARG A 325 -22.68 -15.37 11.92
N ALA A 326 -23.76 -15.52 12.70
CA ALA A 326 -23.68 -15.82 14.12
C ALA A 326 -22.99 -17.17 14.37
N THR A 327 -23.32 -18.19 13.56
CA THR A 327 -22.73 -19.52 13.66
C THR A 327 -21.22 -19.48 13.37
N MET A 328 -20.82 -18.81 12.29
CA MET A 328 -19.41 -18.65 11.93
C MET A 328 -18.64 -17.83 12.97
N LEU A 329 -19.24 -16.75 13.47
CA LEU A 329 -18.62 -15.91 14.50
C LEU A 329 -18.44 -16.67 15.82
N CYS A 330 -19.43 -17.46 16.22
CA CYS A 330 -19.36 -18.30 17.40
C CYS A 330 -18.23 -19.33 17.30
N ALA A 331 -18.10 -20.00 16.16
CA ALA A 331 -16.98 -20.91 15.91
C ALA A 331 -15.63 -20.19 16.02
N LYS A 332 -15.51 -19.02 15.37
CA LYS A 332 -14.27 -18.22 15.39
C LYS A 332 -13.90 -17.73 16.79
N LEU A 333 -14.88 -17.32 17.60
CA LEU A 333 -14.66 -16.91 18.99
C LEU A 333 -14.23 -18.08 19.87
N LYS A 334 -14.75 -19.29 19.62
CA LYS A 334 -14.37 -20.52 20.35
C LYS A 334 -12.95 -21.02 20.01
N ASP A 335 -12.37 -20.62 18.87
CA ASP A 335 -10.97 -20.92 18.52
C ASP A 335 -9.98 -20.17 19.43
N VAL A 336 -10.40 -19.04 20.02
CA VAL A 336 -9.58 -18.26 20.94
C VAL A 336 -9.73 -18.82 22.34
N LYS A 337 -8.63 -19.20 23.01
CA LYS A 337 -8.71 -19.89 24.31
C LYS A 337 -9.22 -18.99 25.43
N LYS A 338 -8.79 -17.73 25.50
CA LYS A 338 -9.30 -16.71 26.42
C LYS A 338 -9.62 -15.44 25.66
N ILE A 339 -10.88 -15.03 25.67
CA ILE A 339 -11.35 -13.87 24.93
C ILE A 339 -12.18 -12.93 25.80
N LEU A 340 -11.93 -11.63 25.66
CA LEU A 340 -12.75 -10.58 26.26
C LEU A 340 -13.62 -9.93 25.19
N VAL A 341 -14.94 -10.01 25.37
CA VAL A 341 -15.95 -9.38 24.51
C VAL A 341 -16.55 -8.18 25.24
N ILE A 342 -16.38 -6.98 24.67
CA ILE A 342 -16.93 -5.74 25.23
C ILE A 342 -18.10 -5.26 24.36
N LEU A 343 -19.28 -5.12 24.96
CA LEU A 343 -20.47 -4.57 24.32
C LEU A 343 -20.79 -3.21 24.95
N ASP A 344 -20.47 -2.14 24.23
CA ASP A 344 -20.61 -0.77 24.70
C ASP A 344 -21.99 -0.20 24.37
N ASP A 345 -22.55 0.56 25.32
CA ASP A 345 -23.82 1.29 25.24
C ASP A 345 -25.07 0.41 25.02
N VAL A 346 -25.20 -0.71 25.73
CA VAL A 346 -26.36 -1.60 25.63
C VAL A 346 -27.63 -0.97 26.23
N TRP A 347 -28.70 -0.85 25.45
CA TRP A 347 -29.96 -0.20 25.85
C TRP A 347 -31.05 -1.14 26.38
N ALA A 348 -31.05 -2.39 25.93
CA ALA A 348 -32.02 -3.43 26.27
C ALA A 348 -31.35 -4.81 26.24
N LYS A 349 -32.06 -5.87 26.67
CA LYS A 349 -31.54 -7.24 26.62
C LYS A 349 -31.12 -7.59 25.18
N LEU A 350 -29.85 -7.90 24.98
CA LEU A 350 -29.31 -8.41 23.72
C LEU A 350 -29.18 -9.92 23.81
N ASN A 351 -29.69 -10.64 22.81
CA ASN A 351 -29.50 -12.08 22.72
C ASN A 351 -28.10 -12.39 22.18
N LEU A 352 -27.23 -12.90 23.04
CA LEU A 352 -25.84 -13.21 22.69
C LEU A 352 -25.73 -14.30 21.63
N ALA A 353 -26.68 -15.25 21.60
CA ALA A 353 -26.70 -16.33 20.61
C ALA A 353 -26.99 -15.78 19.20
N ASP A 354 -27.91 -14.82 19.07
CA ASP A 354 -28.24 -14.18 17.78
C ASP A 354 -27.04 -13.39 17.23
N VAL A 355 -26.22 -12.82 18.11
CA VAL A 355 -24.96 -12.19 17.71
C VAL A 355 -23.90 -13.24 17.36
N GLY A 356 -23.94 -14.43 17.96
CA GLY A 356 -22.92 -15.47 17.82
C GLY A 356 -21.83 -15.38 18.89
N ILE A 357 -22.11 -14.79 20.06
CA ILE A 357 -21.17 -14.73 21.18
C ILE A 357 -21.40 -15.97 22.06
N PRO A 358 -20.38 -16.84 22.25
CA PRO A 358 -20.52 -17.99 23.15
C PRO A 358 -20.52 -17.54 24.61
N PHE A 359 -21.26 -18.24 25.47
CA PHE A 359 -21.38 -17.92 26.88
C PHE A 359 -21.55 -19.15 27.77
N GLY A 360 -21.24 -19.00 29.06
CA GLY A 360 -21.31 -20.09 30.04
C GLY A 360 -20.40 -21.27 29.67
N ASN A 361 -20.95 -22.48 29.71
CA ASN A 361 -20.21 -23.72 29.46
C ASN A 361 -19.80 -23.90 27.98
N ASP A 362 -20.42 -23.15 27.06
CA ASP A 362 -20.05 -23.19 25.64
C ASP A 362 -18.63 -22.68 25.39
N HIS A 363 -18.14 -21.78 26.25
CA HIS A 363 -16.76 -21.29 26.20
C HIS A 363 -16.34 -20.71 27.57
N PRO A 364 -15.72 -21.51 28.46
CA PRO A 364 -15.31 -21.06 29.79
C PRO A 364 -14.29 -19.90 29.80
N GLY A 365 -13.53 -19.75 28.71
CA GLY A 365 -12.57 -18.68 28.52
C GLY A 365 -13.16 -17.37 27.96
N CYS A 366 -14.45 -17.35 27.63
CA CYS A 366 -15.14 -16.15 27.17
C CYS A 366 -15.59 -15.31 28.38
N LYS A 367 -15.18 -14.04 28.41
CA LYS A 367 -15.68 -13.05 29.36
C LYS A 367 -16.37 -11.91 28.63
N ILE A 368 -17.48 -11.46 29.18
CA ILE A 368 -18.31 -10.40 28.60
C ILE A 368 -18.36 -9.22 29.56
N VAL A 369 -18.03 -8.05 29.04
CA VAL A 369 -18.24 -6.77 29.71
C VAL A 369 -19.28 -5.99 28.92
N ILE A 370 -20.31 -5.50 29.60
CA ILE A 370 -21.25 -4.56 28.99
C ILE A 370 -21.18 -3.19 29.66
N THR A 371 -21.41 -2.13 28.90
CA THR A 371 -21.75 -0.83 29.48
C THR A 371 -23.21 -0.47 29.18
N THR A 372 -23.88 0.17 30.12
CA THR A 372 -25.27 0.59 29.94
C THR A 372 -25.61 1.79 30.81
N ARG A 373 -26.70 2.48 30.48
CA ARG A 373 -27.28 3.51 31.35
C ARG A 373 -28.22 2.94 32.39
N ARG A 374 -28.69 1.71 32.21
CA ARG A 374 -29.78 1.11 32.96
C ARG A 374 -29.29 -0.12 33.71
N GLU A 375 -29.28 -0.08 35.03
CA GLU A 375 -28.86 -1.22 35.87
C GLU A 375 -29.67 -2.49 35.54
N GLN A 376 -30.96 -2.34 35.23
CA GLN A 376 -31.82 -3.47 34.88
C GLN A 376 -31.30 -4.26 33.68
N VAL A 377 -30.64 -3.63 32.71
CA VAL A 377 -30.05 -4.35 31.57
C VAL A 377 -28.93 -5.28 32.05
N CYS A 378 -28.07 -4.82 32.97
CA CYS A 378 -27.05 -5.67 33.59
C CYS A 378 -27.67 -6.85 34.33
N ARG A 379 -28.74 -6.64 35.09
CA ARG A 379 -29.41 -7.71 35.84
C ARG A 379 -30.07 -8.72 34.89
N THR A 380 -30.81 -8.24 33.90
CA THR A 380 -31.53 -9.10 32.95
C THR A 380 -30.58 -9.98 32.13
N MET A 381 -29.48 -9.41 31.63
CA MET A 381 -28.47 -10.20 30.88
C MET A 381 -27.60 -11.04 31.81
N GLY A 382 -27.34 -10.55 33.03
CA GLY A 382 -26.52 -11.25 34.01
C GLY A 382 -27.18 -12.48 34.63
N ASN A 383 -28.52 -12.53 34.72
CA ASN A 383 -29.24 -13.68 35.29
C ASN A 383 -29.01 -15.01 34.56
N GLU A 384 -28.53 -14.97 33.33
CA GLU A 384 -28.16 -16.16 32.55
C GLU A 384 -26.85 -16.80 33.02
N TRP A 385 -26.16 -16.16 33.96
CA TRP A 385 -24.85 -16.58 34.47
C TRP A 385 -24.91 -16.85 35.97
N GLU A 386 -24.23 -17.91 36.39
CA GLU A 386 -24.18 -18.32 37.80
C GLU A 386 -23.56 -17.24 38.70
N LYS A 387 -22.58 -16.49 38.17
CA LYS A 387 -21.84 -15.46 38.90
C LYS A 387 -21.59 -14.25 38.01
N THR A 388 -22.11 -13.11 38.45
CA THR A 388 -22.00 -11.83 37.75
C THR A 388 -21.45 -10.74 38.65
N LYS A 389 -20.78 -9.77 38.04
CA LYS A 389 -20.33 -8.56 38.74
C LYS A 389 -21.00 -7.33 38.13
N ILE A 390 -21.81 -6.64 38.92
CA ILE A 390 -22.36 -5.34 38.54
C ILE A 390 -21.52 -4.25 39.21
N VAL A 391 -21.09 -3.27 38.43
CA VAL A 391 -20.30 -2.12 38.86
C VAL A 391 -21.08 -0.85 38.53
N TRP A 392 -21.40 -0.07 39.55
CA TRP A 392 -21.93 1.26 39.38
C TRP A 392 -20.79 2.25 39.18
N LEU A 393 -20.84 2.99 38.09
CA LEU A 393 -19.93 4.09 37.79
C LEU A 393 -20.65 5.41 38.07
N ASP A 394 -20.36 5.97 39.24
CA ASP A 394 -20.92 7.23 39.70
C ASP A 394 -20.21 8.45 39.08
N VAL A 395 -20.80 9.64 39.27
CA VAL A 395 -20.18 10.93 38.98
C VAL A 395 -18.85 11.06 39.70
N LEU A 396 -17.98 11.92 39.19
CA LEU A 396 -16.70 12.20 39.83
C LEU A 396 -16.94 12.89 41.18
N PRO A 397 -16.20 12.49 42.23
CA PRO A 397 -16.10 13.28 43.45
C PRO A 397 -15.66 14.71 43.16
N GLU A 398 -15.95 15.63 44.07
CA GLU A 398 -15.65 17.06 43.89
C GLU A 398 -14.18 17.32 43.58
N GLN A 399 -13.27 16.64 44.29
CA GLN A 399 -11.82 16.77 44.07
C GLN A 399 -11.40 16.27 42.68
N ASP A 400 -11.84 15.07 42.28
CA ASP A 400 -11.54 14.51 40.96
C ASP A 400 -12.13 15.39 39.84
N SER A 401 -13.30 15.97 40.07
CA SER A 401 -13.94 16.91 39.14
C SER A 401 -13.13 18.19 38.99
N TRP A 402 -12.63 18.73 40.10
CA TRP A 402 -11.80 19.91 40.12
C TRP A 402 -10.46 19.69 39.40
N ASP A 403 -9.83 18.54 39.64
CA ASP A 403 -8.57 18.18 38.99
C ASP A 403 -8.78 18.05 37.46
N LEU A 404 -9.91 17.46 37.03
CA LEU A 404 -10.31 17.39 35.62
C LEU A 404 -10.57 18.77 35.03
N PHE A 405 -11.27 19.63 35.77
CA PHE A 405 -11.58 20.99 35.36
C PHE A 405 -10.30 21.80 35.15
N GLY A 406 -9.42 21.81 36.16
CA GLY A 406 -8.14 22.52 36.16
C GLY A 406 -7.25 22.13 34.99
N LYS A 407 -7.14 20.83 34.69
CA LYS A 407 -6.36 20.35 33.54
C LYS A 407 -6.85 20.91 32.20
N ASN A 408 -8.16 21.10 32.04
CA ASN A 408 -8.75 21.50 30.76
C ASN A 408 -8.77 23.03 30.57
N VAL A 409 -8.93 23.79 31.65
CA VAL A 409 -8.96 25.26 31.60
C VAL A 409 -7.56 25.89 31.67
N GLY A 410 -6.58 25.22 32.29
CA GLY A 410 -5.20 25.69 32.44
C GLY A 410 -4.98 26.62 33.65
N ASP A 411 -3.85 27.34 33.68
CA ASP A 411 -3.36 28.07 34.87
C ASP A 411 -4.22 29.28 35.29
N VAL A 412 -5.21 29.68 34.48
CA VAL A 412 -6.07 30.85 34.73
C VAL A 412 -6.77 30.76 36.10
N VAL A 413 -7.12 29.55 36.53
CA VAL A 413 -7.79 29.29 37.82
C VAL A 413 -6.86 29.31 39.04
N ALA A 414 -5.54 29.34 38.84
CA ALA A 414 -4.59 29.48 39.94
C ALA A 414 -4.59 30.90 40.53
N SER A 415 -5.24 31.87 39.85
CA SER A 415 -5.40 33.23 40.36
C SER A 415 -6.47 33.31 41.47
N SER A 416 -6.11 33.96 42.58
CA SER A 416 -6.94 34.04 43.79
C SER A 416 -8.37 34.59 43.59
N PRO A 417 -8.66 35.58 42.71
CA PRO A 417 -10.03 36.08 42.59
C PRO A 417 -10.93 35.18 41.74
N LEU A 418 -10.38 34.35 40.84
CA LEU A 418 -11.17 33.46 39.97
C LEU A 418 -11.41 32.09 40.58
N ASN A 419 -10.55 31.64 41.50
CA ASN A 419 -10.59 30.28 42.03
C ASN A 419 -11.95 29.91 42.64
N ASP A 420 -12.52 30.78 43.47
CA ASP A 420 -13.79 30.54 44.15
C ASP A 420 -14.96 30.39 43.17
N VAL A 421 -15.06 31.31 42.21
CA VAL A 421 -16.13 31.29 41.19
C VAL A 421 -15.93 30.12 40.22
N ALA A 422 -14.69 29.78 39.87
CA ALA A 422 -14.43 28.63 39.02
C ALA A 422 -14.75 27.29 39.70
N ARG A 423 -14.52 27.18 41.02
CA ARG A 423 -14.98 26.02 41.81
C ARG A 423 -16.49 25.92 41.80
N GLU A 424 -17.20 27.05 41.89
CA GLU A 424 -18.64 27.10 41.76
C GLU A 424 -19.11 26.63 40.38
N VAL A 425 -18.51 27.13 39.29
CA VAL A 425 -18.78 26.66 37.92
C VAL A 425 -18.54 25.16 37.77
N CYS A 426 -17.42 24.65 38.30
CA CYS A 426 -17.12 23.21 38.30
C CYS A 426 -18.16 22.40 39.08
N LYS A 427 -18.61 22.91 40.23
CA LYS A 427 -19.62 22.26 41.06
C LYS A 427 -20.98 22.15 40.35
N GLU A 428 -21.38 23.18 39.61
CA GLU A 428 -22.61 23.18 38.80
C GLU A 428 -22.57 22.16 37.64
N CYS A 429 -21.38 21.66 37.26
CA CYS A 429 -21.25 20.56 36.30
C CYS A 429 -21.67 19.18 36.89
N GLY A 430 -21.92 19.11 38.20
CA GLY A 430 -22.44 17.92 38.88
C GLY A 430 -21.54 16.68 38.80
N GLY A 431 -20.22 16.88 38.67
CA GLY A 431 -19.22 15.81 38.62
C GLY A 431 -19.26 14.94 37.35
N LEU A 432 -20.02 15.32 36.32
CA LEU A 432 -20.05 14.59 35.05
C LEU A 432 -18.81 14.93 34.21
N PRO A 433 -17.93 13.97 33.87
CA PRO A 433 -16.74 14.24 33.08
C PRO A 433 -17.00 15.00 31.78
N ILE A 434 -18.07 14.64 31.05
CA ILE A 434 -18.44 15.33 29.81
C ILE A 434 -18.80 16.80 30.06
N ALA A 435 -19.53 17.11 31.13
CA ALA A 435 -19.94 18.45 31.51
C ALA A 435 -18.74 19.28 31.95
N VAL A 436 -17.94 18.72 32.87
CA VAL A 436 -16.73 19.34 33.42
C VAL A 436 -15.76 19.72 32.30
N VAL A 437 -15.45 18.80 31.39
CA VAL A 437 -14.53 19.07 30.27
C VAL A 437 -15.10 20.12 29.32
N THR A 438 -16.39 20.02 29.00
CA THR A 438 -17.07 20.93 28.08
C THR A 438 -17.05 22.36 28.60
N VAL A 439 -17.45 22.58 29.85
CA VAL A 439 -17.45 23.90 30.48
C VAL A 439 -16.03 24.41 30.69
N ALA A 440 -15.09 23.57 31.16
CA ALA A 440 -13.69 23.96 31.33
C ALA A 440 -13.05 24.44 30.01
N LYS A 441 -13.33 23.74 28.90
CA LYS A 441 -12.84 24.13 27.57
C LYS A 441 -13.48 25.46 27.11
N ALA A 442 -14.77 25.68 27.38
CA ALA A 442 -15.46 26.94 27.06
C ALA A 442 -14.91 28.13 27.86
N MET A 443 -14.52 27.91 29.13
CA MET A 443 -13.96 28.94 29.99
C MET A 443 -12.44 29.14 29.81
N LYS A 444 -11.79 28.33 28.97
CA LYS A 444 -10.35 28.39 28.75
C LYS A 444 -9.94 29.76 28.18
N GLY A 445 -8.94 30.38 28.80
CA GLY A 445 -8.41 31.69 28.38
C GLY A 445 -9.23 32.90 28.86
N LYS A 446 -10.37 32.69 29.54
CA LYS A 446 -11.18 33.78 30.09
C LYS A 446 -10.62 34.24 31.44
N SER A 447 -10.10 35.47 31.50
CA SER A 447 -9.52 36.06 32.72
C SER A 447 -10.45 37.01 33.46
N ASN A 448 -11.58 37.39 32.87
CA ASN A 448 -12.53 38.35 33.44
C ASN A 448 -13.45 37.69 34.47
N LEU A 449 -13.41 38.15 35.73
CA LEU A 449 -14.23 37.62 36.82
C LEU A 449 -15.74 37.66 36.54
N GLU A 450 -16.23 38.67 35.82
CA GLU A 450 -17.66 38.80 35.56
C GLU A 450 -18.16 37.72 34.58
N GLU A 451 -17.33 37.32 33.61
CA GLU A 451 -17.65 36.20 32.70
C GLU A 451 -17.81 34.89 33.48
N TRP A 452 -16.95 34.65 34.48
CA TRP A 452 -17.05 33.48 35.35
C TRP A 452 -18.30 33.49 36.22
N LYS A 453 -18.67 34.65 36.78
CA LYS A 453 -19.91 34.80 37.57
C LYS A 453 -21.15 34.59 36.71
N ASN A 454 -21.16 35.13 35.49
CA ASN A 454 -22.24 34.92 34.54
C ASN A 454 -22.39 33.44 34.19
N ALA A 455 -21.29 32.74 33.91
CA ALA A 455 -21.32 31.31 33.63
C ALA A 455 -21.91 30.51 34.80
N ALA A 456 -21.48 30.79 36.04
CA ALA A 456 -22.04 30.16 37.23
C ALA A 456 -23.55 30.41 37.38
N GLN A 457 -24.00 31.66 37.14
CA GLN A 457 -25.42 31.99 37.20
C GLN A 457 -26.24 31.30 36.11
N GLU A 458 -25.73 31.19 34.89
CA GLU A 458 -26.42 30.54 33.78
C GLU A 458 -26.56 29.04 34.00
N LEU A 459 -25.50 28.36 34.47
CA LEU A 459 -25.57 26.95 34.85
C LEU A 459 -26.64 26.71 35.92
N LYS A 460 -26.72 27.57 36.94
CA LYS A 460 -27.76 27.51 37.98
C LYS A 460 -29.17 27.73 37.45
N LYS A 461 -29.36 28.76 36.62
CA LYS A 461 -30.69 29.19 36.12
C LYS A 461 -31.23 28.28 35.03
N SER A 462 -30.37 27.55 34.33
CA SER A 462 -30.80 26.71 33.21
C SER A 462 -31.77 25.62 33.67
N VAL A 463 -32.98 25.64 33.10
CA VAL A 463 -33.98 24.56 33.24
C VAL A 463 -33.91 23.71 31.97
N PRO A 464 -33.54 22.43 32.07
CA PRO A 464 -33.40 21.58 30.89
C PRO A 464 -34.78 21.21 30.33
N THR A 465 -34.90 21.23 29.01
CA THR A 465 -35.99 20.53 28.32
C THR A 465 -35.79 19.03 28.54
N ASN A 466 -36.81 18.31 28.98
CA ASN A 466 -36.69 16.88 29.29
C ASN A 466 -36.57 16.07 27.98
N ILE A 467 -35.34 15.87 27.51
CA ILE A 467 -35.04 15.07 26.32
C ILE A 467 -34.78 13.63 26.79
N GLU A 468 -35.58 12.68 26.31
CA GLU A 468 -35.44 11.27 26.66
C GLU A 468 -34.01 10.79 26.35
N GLY A 469 -33.33 10.19 27.35
CA GLY A 469 -31.99 9.68 27.18
C GLY A 469 -30.87 10.72 27.22
N VAL A 470 -31.14 11.99 27.50
CA VAL A 470 -30.10 13.00 27.76
C VAL A 470 -30.19 13.44 29.22
N ASP A 471 -29.07 13.35 29.94
CA ASP A 471 -29.02 13.81 31.33
C ASP A 471 -29.12 15.34 31.38
N GLN A 472 -29.90 15.83 32.33
CA GLN A 472 -30.19 17.26 32.50
C GLN A 472 -28.91 18.11 32.62
N LEU A 473 -27.91 17.64 33.36
CA LEU A 473 -26.65 18.36 33.57
C LEU A 473 -25.80 18.42 32.30
N VAL A 474 -25.85 17.39 31.47
CA VAL A 474 -25.17 17.36 30.16
C VAL A 474 -25.78 18.42 29.25
N TYR A 475 -27.11 18.51 29.18
CA TYR A 475 -27.78 19.52 28.35
C TYR A 475 -27.41 20.95 28.77
N LYS A 476 -27.44 21.24 30.07
CA LYS A 476 -27.06 22.56 30.61
C LYS A 476 -25.64 22.94 30.21
N SER A 477 -24.70 22.00 30.37
CA SER A 477 -23.27 22.20 30.08
C SER A 477 -23.00 22.37 28.59
N LEU A 478 -23.67 21.60 27.74
CA LEU A 478 -23.57 21.73 26.27
C LEU A 478 -24.13 23.07 25.80
N ARG A 479 -25.27 23.51 26.34
CA ARG A 479 -25.87 24.81 26.02
C ARG A 479 -24.94 25.95 26.39
N LEU A 480 -24.42 25.95 27.62
CA LEU A 480 -23.49 26.98 28.07
C LEU A 480 -22.22 27.00 27.20
N SER A 481 -21.63 25.84 26.90
CA SER A 481 -20.47 25.80 26.01
C SER A 481 -20.80 26.30 24.62
N TYR A 482 -21.99 26.03 24.07
CA TYR A 482 -22.42 26.60 22.80
C TYR A 482 -22.48 28.13 22.86
N ASP A 483 -23.12 28.68 23.89
CA ASP A 483 -23.29 30.13 24.05
C ASP A 483 -21.94 30.85 24.22
N TYR A 484 -21.00 30.28 25.00
CA TYR A 484 -19.67 30.85 25.23
C TYR A 484 -18.70 30.63 24.05
N CYS A 485 -18.78 29.50 23.35
CA CYS A 485 -18.00 29.27 22.13
C CYS A 485 -18.50 30.14 20.96
N TRP A 486 -19.81 30.40 20.88
CA TRP A 486 -20.39 31.29 19.87
C TRP A 486 -19.87 32.73 20.02
N ILE A 487 -19.68 33.20 21.25
CA ILE A 487 -19.09 34.53 21.52
C ILE A 487 -17.66 34.65 20.96
N ILE A 488 -16.84 33.59 21.04
CA ILE A 488 -15.47 33.59 20.49
C ILE A 488 -15.49 33.72 18.95
N SER A 489 -16.47 33.12 18.26
CA SER A 489 -16.60 33.25 16.80
C SER A 489 -17.00 34.66 16.35
N CYS A 490 -17.64 35.46 17.21
CA CYS A 490 -18.02 36.84 16.91
C CYS A 490 -16.91 37.86 17.20
N GLU A 491 -15.89 37.50 18.00
CA GLU A 491 -14.77 38.38 18.38
C GLU A 491 -13.53 38.24 17.47
N LEU A 492 -13.54 37.31 16.51
CA LEU A 492 -12.54 37.29 15.44
C LEU A 492 -12.90 38.36 14.39
N PRO A 493 -12.04 39.37 14.12
CA PRO A 493 -12.26 40.26 13.01
C PRO A 493 -12.27 39.42 11.72
N LEU A 494 -13.33 39.57 10.92
CA LEU A 494 -13.34 39.10 9.53
C LEU A 494 -12.29 39.90 8.73
N GLU A 495 -11.01 39.54 8.84
CA GLU A 495 -10.02 39.96 7.85
C GLU A 495 -10.09 39.04 6.63
N ASN A 496 -11.00 39.38 5.71
CA ASN A 496 -10.74 39.46 4.27
C ASN A 496 -12.04 39.78 3.51
N PRO A 497 -12.22 40.98 2.95
CA PRO A 497 -13.10 41.17 1.82
C PRO A 497 -12.32 40.81 0.55
N LEU A 498 -12.35 39.54 0.15
CA LEU A 498 -12.12 39.22 -1.26
C LEU A 498 -13.32 39.71 -2.04
N SER A 499 -13.08 40.73 -2.87
CA SER A 499 -14.00 41.32 -3.83
C SER A 499 -14.81 40.26 -4.58
N PRO A 500 -16.13 40.41 -4.75
CA PRO A 500 -16.88 39.51 -5.61
C PRO A 500 -16.49 39.77 -7.08
N PRO A 501 -16.33 38.73 -7.91
CA PRO A 501 -16.20 38.92 -9.35
C PRO A 501 -17.54 39.39 -9.92
N ASN A 502 -17.46 40.42 -10.76
CA ASN A 502 -18.57 40.91 -11.57
C ASN A 502 -19.23 39.75 -12.34
N GLY A 503 -20.52 39.55 -12.10
CA GLY A 503 -21.33 38.58 -12.81
C GLY A 503 -22.80 38.99 -12.77
N SER A 504 -23.21 39.75 -13.79
CA SER A 504 -24.60 40.07 -14.08
C SER A 504 -25.44 38.79 -14.23
N GLY A 505 -26.47 38.63 -13.40
CA GLY A 505 -27.42 37.53 -13.50
C GLY A 505 -28.46 37.61 -12.41
N SER A 506 -29.49 38.43 -12.63
CA SER A 506 -30.69 38.50 -11.78
C SER A 506 -31.55 37.25 -11.93
N PRO A 507 -31.94 36.58 -10.84
CA PRO A 507 -33.14 35.75 -10.80
C PRO A 507 -34.22 36.47 -9.98
N THR A 508 -35.29 36.84 -10.66
CA THR A 508 -36.57 37.32 -10.11
C THR A 508 -37.12 36.35 -9.06
N LEU A 509 -37.44 36.87 -7.87
CA LEU A 509 -38.29 36.20 -6.87
C LEU A 509 -39.73 36.05 -7.39
N PRO A 510 -40.42 34.92 -7.16
CA PRO A 510 -41.88 34.86 -7.27
C PRO A 510 -42.54 35.43 -6.01
N THR A 511 -43.52 36.31 -6.23
CA THR A 511 -44.45 36.86 -5.23
C THR A 511 -45.31 35.79 -4.56
N PRO A 512 -45.73 35.98 -3.29
CA PRO A 512 -46.66 35.08 -2.59
C PRO A 512 -48.12 35.35 -3.01
N LEU A 513 -48.85 34.29 -3.35
CA LEU A 513 -50.31 34.29 -3.51
C LEU A 513 -50.95 34.05 -2.14
N GLU A 514 -51.61 35.07 -1.60
CA GLU A 514 -52.57 34.95 -0.51
C GLU A 514 -53.98 34.65 -1.03
N SER A 515 -54.58 33.64 -0.40
CA SER A 515 -56.01 33.52 -0.05
C SER A 515 -57.07 33.30 -1.15
N GLY A 516 -57.86 32.25 -0.95
CA GLY A 516 -59.15 32.04 -1.58
C GLY A 516 -59.92 30.92 -0.90
N ARG A 517 -60.93 31.28 -0.10
CA ARG A 517 -61.93 30.37 0.50
C ARG A 517 -62.69 29.60 -0.59
N GLY A 518 -63.06 28.37 -0.25
CA GLY A 518 -64.04 27.52 -0.93
C GLY A 518 -64.30 26.30 -0.07
#